data_AF-A0A2V8TAY3-F1
#
_entry.id   AF-A0A2V8TAY3-F1
#
_cell.length_a   1.000
_cell.length_b   1.000
_cell.length_c   1.000
_cell.angle_alpha   90.00
_cell.angle_beta   90.00
_cell.angle_gamma   90.00
#
_symmetry.space_group_name_H-M   'P 1'
#
loop_
_entity.id
_entity.type
_entity.pdbx_description
1 polymer ?
#
loop_
_entity_poly.entity_id
_entity_poly.type
_entity_poly.pdbx_seq_one_letter_code
_entity_poly.pdbx_strand_id
1 'polypeptide(L)'
;MIIVFVLVLGAMVVIHEFGHFIVAKFFGIRVDVFSVGFGKRLWGVKKGDTDYRLSLVPLGGYVKMAGENLDEQRTGAPYEFMSKPKWQRFCVAVAGPTMNILTALAIPAAMAMIHHEVPAYLNKPVLVKAVEPNSPAERAGLQPGDLIVKIDGIANPTWQDLEDHIAVNPEQDLPLVIKRADQTTQIILHVGSHAFDQEKIGYSGLKADDERITVKDVAPGEPASVAGLQPGDNIIAVNGNRIEQSEYGQMEIIRAIRSSVDKPLTLTLRREDGTIADIQATPRMNEGDLRLGFTQMITGR
;
A
#
# COMPACT_ATOMS: atom_id res chain seq x y z
N MET A 1 9.59 -4.82 12.14
CA MET A 1 9.69 -3.43 12.63
C MET A 1 11.13 -2.92 12.68
N ILE A 2 12.03 -3.51 13.48
CA ILE A 2 13.42 -3.00 13.67
C ILE A 2 14.23 -2.96 12.35
N ILE A 3 14.17 -4.02 11.53
CA ILE A 3 14.92 -4.07 10.26
C ILE A 3 14.44 -2.96 9.30
N VAL A 4 13.12 -2.80 9.14
CA VAL A 4 12.53 -1.75 8.30
C VAL A 4 12.92 -0.36 8.82
N PHE A 5 12.84 -0.16 10.13
CA PHE A 5 13.27 1.08 10.77
C PHE A 5 14.74 1.42 10.47
N VAL A 6 15.63 0.44 10.61
CA VAL A 6 17.07 0.60 10.31
C VAL A 6 17.29 0.93 8.84
N LEU A 7 16.58 0.28 7.92
CA LEU A 7 16.68 0.54 6.49
C LEU A 7 16.19 1.94 6.12
N VAL A 8 15.03 2.36 6.65
CA VAL A 8 14.45 3.69 6.39
C VAL A 8 15.33 4.79 6.96
N LEU A 9 15.78 4.65 8.22
CA LEU A 9 16.69 5.60 8.85
C LEU A 9 18.01 5.68 8.08
N GLY A 10 18.57 4.53 7.69
CA GLY A 10 19.78 4.47 6.90
C GLY A 10 19.64 5.19 5.56
N ALA A 11 18.57 4.91 4.81
CA ALA A 11 18.29 5.57 3.54
C ALA A 11 18.13 7.09 3.70
N MET A 12 17.42 7.55 4.74
CA MET A 12 17.22 8.97 5.01
C MET A 12 18.54 9.70 5.29
N VAL A 13 19.44 9.10 6.07
CA VAL A 13 20.77 9.68 6.31
C VAL A 13 21.59 9.70 5.03
N VAL A 14 21.58 8.64 4.21
CA VAL A 14 22.32 8.64 2.94
C VAL A 14 21.85 9.74 1.99
N ILE A 15 20.53 9.98 1.91
CA ILE A 15 19.96 11.07 1.11
C ILE A 15 20.39 12.44 1.66
N HIS A 16 20.41 12.60 2.98
CA HIS A 16 20.92 13.80 3.64
C HIS A 16 22.38 14.07 3.28
N GLU A 17 23.24 13.06 3.43
CA GLU A 17 24.66 13.13 3.08
C GLU A 17 24.85 13.42 1.59
N PHE A 18 24.00 12.86 0.73
CA PHE A 18 24.01 13.14 -0.71
C PHE A 18 23.74 14.62 -1.03
N GLY A 19 22.91 15.29 -0.24
CA GLY A 19 22.70 16.74 -0.33
C GLY A 19 23.98 17.54 -0.09
N HIS A 20 24.67 17.28 1.03
CA HIS A 20 25.96 17.90 1.31
C HIS A 20 26.96 17.62 0.20
N PHE A 21 27.03 16.37 -0.26
CA PHE A 21 27.94 15.93 -1.32
C PHE A 21 27.76 16.71 -2.63
N ILE A 22 26.53 16.79 -3.17
CA ILE A 22 26.27 17.46 -4.44
C ILE A 22 26.66 18.94 -4.35
N VAL A 23 26.23 19.61 -3.29
CA VAL A 23 26.46 21.06 -3.15
C VAL A 23 27.94 21.36 -2.90
N ALA A 24 28.64 20.51 -2.14
CA ALA A 24 30.09 20.61 -1.96
C ALA A 24 30.84 20.47 -3.30
N LYS A 25 30.47 19.46 -4.10
CA LYS A 25 31.04 19.26 -5.44
C LYS A 25 30.74 20.42 -6.37
N PHE A 26 29.53 20.98 -6.32
CA PHE A 26 29.13 22.13 -7.11
C PHE A 26 30.00 23.38 -6.84
N PHE A 27 30.34 23.64 -5.56
CA PHE A 27 31.25 24.74 -5.21
C PHE A 27 32.75 24.40 -5.36
N GLY A 28 33.08 23.24 -5.94
CA GLY A 28 34.45 22.79 -6.13
C GLY A 28 35.18 22.52 -4.81
N ILE A 29 34.45 22.05 -3.79
CA ILE A 29 35.04 21.53 -2.55
C ILE A 29 35.45 20.09 -2.80
N ARG A 30 36.68 19.74 -2.41
CA ARG A 30 37.14 18.35 -2.55
C ARG A 30 36.45 17.49 -1.51
N VAL A 31 35.74 16.48 -1.98
CA VAL A 31 35.16 15.43 -1.14
C VAL A 31 36.10 14.23 -1.23
N ASP A 32 36.70 13.86 -0.11
CA ASP A 32 37.64 12.74 -0.05
C ASP A 32 36.88 11.40 0.04
N VAL A 33 35.73 11.38 0.72
CA VAL A 33 34.94 10.17 0.95
C VAL A 33 33.45 10.47 0.84
N PHE A 34 32.74 9.59 0.13
CA PHE A 34 31.29 9.45 0.21
C PHE A 34 30.98 8.01 0.61
N SER A 35 30.49 7.79 1.83
CA SER A 35 30.25 6.46 2.38
C SER A 35 28.76 6.21 2.57
N VAL A 36 28.28 5.10 2.02
CA VAL A 36 27.02 4.47 2.43
C VAL A 36 27.36 3.45 3.51
N GLY A 37 26.82 3.67 4.70
CA GLY A 37 27.11 2.92 5.92
C GLY A 37 28.37 3.37 6.65
N PHE A 38 28.61 2.75 7.80
CA PHE A 38 29.74 3.00 8.69
C PHE A 38 30.63 1.76 8.88
N GLY A 39 31.82 1.99 9.43
CA GLY A 39 32.75 0.93 9.85
C GLY A 39 33.57 0.36 8.70
N LYS A 40 33.76 -0.97 8.71
CA LYS A 40 34.63 -1.66 7.75
C LYS A 40 34.08 -1.51 6.33
N ARG A 41 34.93 -1.07 5.40
CA ARG A 41 34.63 -1.01 3.96
C ARG A 41 34.36 -2.43 3.44
N LEU A 42 33.20 -2.63 2.83
CA LEU A 42 32.84 -3.85 2.12
C LEU A 42 33.25 -3.75 0.65
N TRP A 43 32.89 -2.64 0.01
CA TRP A 43 33.14 -2.40 -1.41
C TRP A 43 33.28 -0.90 -1.69
N GLY A 44 33.82 -0.53 -2.85
CA GLY A 44 33.83 0.86 -3.27
C GLY A 44 34.75 1.13 -4.46
N VAL A 45 34.57 2.28 -5.10
CA VAL A 45 35.36 2.76 -6.23
C VAL A 45 35.86 4.18 -5.96
N LYS A 46 37.11 4.45 -6.29
CA LYS A 46 37.63 5.83 -6.28
C LYS A 46 37.46 6.45 -7.66
N LYS A 47 36.75 7.57 -7.75
CA LYS A 47 36.57 8.34 -8.99
C LYS A 47 36.95 9.80 -8.74
N GLY A 48 38.01 10.24 -9.41
CA GLY A 48 38.67 11.51 -9.10
C GLY A 48 39.22 11.49 -7.67
N ASP A 49 38.94 12.55 -6.91
CA ASP A 49 39.37 12.66 -5.52
C ASP A 49 38.49 11.87 -4.54
N THR A 50 37.28 11.49 -4.95
CA THR A 50 36.29 10.90 -4.05
C THR A 50 36.35 9.38 -4.06
N ASP A 51 36.49 8.82 -2.87
CA ASP A 51 36.30 7.40 -2.60
C ASP A 51 34.83 7.11 -2.26
N TYR A 52 34.11 6.51 -3.20
CA TYR A 52 32.73 6.06 -3.03
C TYR A 52 32.75 4.68 -2.43
N ARG A 53 32.24 4.49 -1.22
CA ARG A 53 32.32 3.21 -0.51
C ARG A 53 30.99 2.78 0.07
N LEU A 54 30.82 1.46 0.14
CA LEU A 54 29.78 0.78 0.89
C LEU A 54 30.45 0.11 2.10
N SER A 55 29.95 0.39 3.30
CA SER A 55 30.51 -0.06 4.57
C SER A 55 29.55 -1.01 5.29
N LEU A 56 30.08 -1.82 6.21
CA LEU A 56 29.39 -2.96 6.83
C LEU A 56 28.11 -2.58 7.57
N VAL A 57 28.08 -1.43 8.25
CA VAL A 57 26.96 -1.04 9.10
C VAL A 57 26.00 -0.15 8.30
N PRO A 58 24.78 -0.60 7.94
CA PRO A 58 23.88 0.14 7.05
C PRO A 58 23.10 1.26 7.75
N LEU A 59 23.57 1.76 8.90
CA LEU A 59 22.88 2.76 9.73
C LEU A 59 23.11 4.20 9.25
N GLY A 60 23.16 4.45 7.94
CA GLY A 60 23.30 5.79 7.37
C GLY A 60 24.51 5.93 6.46
N GLY A 61 25.28 7.00 6.59
CA GLY A 61 26.45 7.30 5.77
C GLY A 61 27.18 8.54 6.26
N TYR A 62 28.25 8.93 5.58
CA TYR A 62 28.93 10.20 5.83
C TYR A 62 29.63 10.74 4.59
N VAL A 63 29.71 12.06 4.50
CA VAL A 63 30.58 12.78 3.57
C VAL A 63 31.79 13.32 4.31
N LYS A 64 32.99 13.08 3.77
CA LYS A 64 34.21 13.70 4.28
C LYS A 64 34.70 14.76 3.32
N MET A 65 34.66 16.03 3.73
CA MET A 65 35.12 17.16 2.94
C MET A 65 36.51 17.64 3.40
N ALA A 66 37.37 17.98 2.44
CA ALA A 66 38.71 18.45 2.72
C ALA A 66 38.67 19.75 3.54
N GLY A 67 39.37 19.77 4.67
CA GLY A 67 39.48 20.97 5.52
C GLY A 67 38.22 21.30 6.31
N GLU A 68 37.24 20.39 6.39
CA GLU A 68 36.06 20.51 7.24
C GLU A 68 36.41 20.26 8.72
N ASN A 69 37.17 19.19 8.99
CA ASN A 69 37.56 18.82 10.35
C ASN A 69 38.55 19.83 10.95
N LEU A 70 38.47 20.02 12.27
CA LEU A 70 39.40 20.88 13.02
C LEU A 70 40.79 20.26 13.13
N ASP A 71 40.87 18.93 13.10
CA ASP A 71 42.10 18.17 13.31
C ASP A 71 42.89 17.93 12.02
N GLU A 72 42.35 18.34 10.88
CA GLU A 72 43.04 18.29 9.58
C GLU A 72 43.97 19.49 9.42
N GLN A 73 45.18 19.24 8.94
CA GLN A 73 46.15 20.28 8.66
C GLN A 73 45.66 21.14 7.48
N ARG A 74 45.09 22.30 7.80
CA ARG A 74 44.51 23.23 6.81
C ARG A 74 45.64 23.90 6.04
N THR A 75 45.62 23.73 4.73
CA THR A 75 46.63 24.32 3.84
C THR A 75 46.16 25.66 3.26
N GLY A 76 44.87 25.98 3.41
CA GLY A 76 44.26 27.16 2.79
C GLY A 76 44.02 26.96 1.29
N ALA A 77 44.11 25.72 0.80
CA ALA A 77 43.88 25.43 -0.60
C ALA A 77 42.45 25.82 -1.02
N PRO A 78 42.24 26.26 -2.27
CA PRO A 78 40.94 26.78 -2.73
C PRO A 78 39.84 25.71 -2.77
N TYR A 79 40.19 24.43 -2.70
CA TYR A 79 39.26 23.30 -2.66
C TYR A 79 38.87 22.88 -1.22
N GLU A 80 39.48 23.47 -0.18
CA GLU A 80 39.13 23.18 1.21
C GLU A 80 37.83 23.90 1.59
N PHE A 81 37.00 23.24 2.39
CA PHE A 81 35.72 23.76 2.86
C PHE A 81 35.86 25.11 3.56
N MET A 82 36.85 25.24 4.45
CA MET A 82 37.08 26.47 5.23
C MET A 82 37.63 27.64 4.39
N SER A 83 38.23 27.36 3.22
CA SER A 83 38.70 28.38 2.28
C SER A 83 37.55 29.02 1.47
N LYS A 84 36.35 28.44 1.49
CA LYS A 84 35.19 28.96 0.75
C LYS A 84 34.53 30.15 1.49
N PRO A 85 33.91 31.08 0.72
CA PRO A 85 33.03 32.11 1.29
C PRO A 85 31.98 31.51 2.23
N LYS A 86 31.63 32.26 3.29
CA LYS A 86 30.67 31.80 4.32
C LYS A 86 29.31 31.40 3.75
N TRP A 87 28.85 32.08 2.69
CA TRP A 87 27.58 31.75 2.04
C TRP A 87 27.61 30.39 1.33
N GLN A 88 28.75 30.01 0.72
CA GLN A 88 28.89 28.68 0.08
C GLN A 88 28.88 27.58 1.14
N ARG A 89 29.60 27.78 2.24
CA ARG A 89 29.59 26.87 3.38
C ARG A 89 28.20 26.73 3.99
N PHE A 90 27.47 27.84 4.10
CA PHE A 90 26.09 27.84 4.55
C PHE A 90 25.20 27.01 3.63
N CYS A 91 25.28 27.21 2.31
CA CYS A 91 24.56 26.41 1.32
C CYS A 91 24.86 24.91 1.45
N VAL A 92 26.13 24.53 1.63
CA VAL A 92 26.52 23.13 1.88
C VAL A 92 25.89 22.62 3.16
N ALA A 93 25.96 23.37 4.26
CA ALA A 93 25.43 22.96 5.57
C ALA A 93 23.90 22.78 5.59
N VAL A 94 23.14 23.54 4.79
CA VAL A 94 21.69 23.38 4.69
C VAL A 94 21.24 22.39 3.61
N ALA A 95 22.16 21.94 2.74
CA ALA A 95 21.85 21.06 1.63
C ALA A 95 21.29 19.70 2.09
N GLY A 96 21.86 19.11 3.13
CA GLY A 96 21.40 17.83 3.68
C GLY A 96 19.96 17.89 4.19
N PRO A 97 19.61 18.80 5.12
CA PRO A 97 18.22 18.98 5.55
C PRO A 97 17.25 19.29 4.40
N THR A 98 17.68 20.12 3.44
CA THR A 98 16.87 20.46 2.27
C THR A 98 16.55 19.22 1.42
N MET A 99 17.53 18.34 1.20
CA MET A 99 17.29 17.08 0.47
C MET A 99 16.26 16.20 1.16
N ASN A 100 16.28 16.09 2.49
CA ASN A 100 15.28 15.31 3.21
C ASN A 100 13.87 15.90 3.05
N ILE A 101 13.73 17.23 3.08
CA ILE A 101 12.44 17.90 2.83
C ILE A 101 11.96 17.62 1.40
N LEU A 102 12.86 17.73 0.41
CA LEU A 102 12.54 17.41 -0.98
C LEU A 102 12.11 15.95 -1.15
N THR A 103 12.79 15.01 -0.51
CA THR A 103 12.41 13.59 -0.51
C THR A 103 11.05 13.37 0.16
N ALA A 104 10.78 14.03 1.28
CA ALA A 104 9.50 13.94 1.97
C ALA A 104 8.32 14.44 1.11
N LEU A 105 8.56 15.40 0.20
CA LEU A 105 7.55 15.85 -0.76
C LEU A 105 7.50 14.98 -2.01
N ALA A 106 8.65 14.48 -2.47
CA ALA A 106 8.76 13.69 -3.69
C ALA A 106 8.13 12.30 -3.55
N ILE A 107 8.25 11.65 -2.37
CA ILE A 107 7.70 10.30 -2.16
C ILE A 107 6.16 10.29 -2.33
N PRO A 108 5.37 11.12 -1.60
CA PRO A 108 3.93 11.18 -1.79
C PRO A 108 3.53 11.65 -3.19
N ALA A 109 4.26 12.62 -3.76
CA ALA A 109 3.98 13.10 -5.11
C ALA A 109 4.18 12.00 -6.16
N ALA A 110 5.27 11.23 -6.06
CA ALA A 110 5.51 10.08 -6.94
C ALA A 110 4.45 8.99 -6.74
N MET A 111 4.04 8.72 -5.50
CA MET A 111 2.94 7.80 -5.20
C MET A 111 1.62 8.25 -5.82
N ALA A 112 1.32 9.56 -5.81
CA ALA A 112 0.13 10.12 -6.44
C ALA A 112 0.19 10.06 -7.98
N MET A 113 1.38 10.20 -8.57
CA MET A 113 1.57 10.10 -10.02
C MET A 113 1.47 8.66 -10.54
N ILE A 114 1.91 7.67 -9.74
CA ILE A 114 1.69 6.25 -10.00
C ILE A 114 0.20 5.99 -9.78
N HIS A 115 -0.60 6.14 -10.85
CA HIS A 115 -2.04 5.94 -10.85
C HIS A 115 -2.39 4.62 -10.16
N HIS A 116 -2.93 4.71 -8.95
CA HIS A 116 -3.73 3.63 -8.40
C HIS A 116 -5.12 3.80 -8.99
N GLU A 117 -5.63 2.78 -9.66
CA GLU A 117 -7.03 2.74 -10.13
C GLU A 117 -7.93 2.69 -8.89
N VAL A 118 -8.20 3.85 -8.28
CA VAL A 118 -9.18 3.97 -7.20
C VAL A 118 -10.55 3.71 -7.81
N PRO A 119 -11.32 2.73 -7.32
CA PRO A 119 -12.64 2.43 -7.87
C PRO A 119 -13.48 3.70 -7.99
N ALA A 120 -13.98 3.98 -9.20
CA ALA A 120 -14.69 5.23 -9.49
C ALA A 120 -15.99 5.40 -8.67
N TYR A 121 -16.47 4.34 -8.01
CA TYR A 121 -17.62 4.40 -7.12
C TYR A 121 -17.31 5.09 -5.79
N LEU A 122 -16.06 5.08 -5.32
CA LEU A 122 -15.68 5.63 -4.00
C LEU A 122 -16.02 7.12 -3.87
N ASN A 123 -15.95 7.87 -4.97
CA ASN A 123 -16.30 9.30 -5.00
C ASN A 123 -17.78 9.58 -5.36
N LYS A 124 -18.62 8.55 -5.49
CA LYS A 124 -20.05 8.70 -5.81
C LYS A 124 -20.89 8.71 -4.53
N PRO A 125 -22.10 9.31 -4.57
CA PRO A 125 -23.07 9.18 -3.48
C PRO A 125 -23.38 7.71 -3.16
N VAL A 126 -23.67 7.43 -1.89
CA VAL A 126 -23.99 6.07 -1.42
C VAL A 126 -25.40 5.64 -1.83
N LEU A 127 -25.57 5.32 -3.11
CA LEU A 127 -26.75 4.62 -3.61
C LEU A 127 -26.52 3.12 -3.49
N VAL A 128 -27.17 2.50 -2.51
CA VAL A 128 -27.05 1.05 -2.23
C VAL A 128 -27.55 0.26 -3.44
N LYS A 129 -26.68 -0.53 -4.06
CA LYS A 129 -27.05 -1.39 -5.20
C LYS A 129 -27.37 -2.81 -4.78
N ALA A 130 -26.67 -3.32 -3.78
CA ALA A 130 -26.93 -4.61 -3.18
C ALA A 130 -26.66 -4.57 -1.68
N VAL A 131 -27.29 -5.50 -0.96
CA VAL A 131 -27.09 -5.74 0.47
C VAL A 131 -26.78 -7.22 0.63
N GLU A 132 -25.69 -7.52 1.34
CA GLU A 132 -25.27 -8.88 1.60
C GLU A 132 -26.23 -9.61 2.55
N PRO A 133 -26.63 -10.86 2.28
CA PRO A 133 -27.49 -11.61 3.19
C PRO A 133 -26.82 -11.89 4.54
N ASN A 134 -27.61 -11.83 5.61
CA ASN A 134 -27.19 -11.95 7.01
C ASN A 134 -26.18 -10.88 7.48
N SER A 135 -26.01 -9.80 6.71
CA SER A 135 -25.09 -8.71 7.03
C SER A 135 -25.64 -7.78 8.12
N PRO A 136 -24.78 -6.97 8.76
CA PRO A 136 -25.18 -5.83 9.56
C PRO A 136 -26.20 -4.92 8.86
N ALA A 137 -25.99 -4.60 7.59
CA ALA A 137 -26.86 -3.73 6.81
C ALA A 137 -28.25 -4.34 6.59
N GLU A 138 -28.31 -5.64 6.27
CA GLU A 138 -29.59 -6.34 6.13
C GLU A 138 -30.36 -6.35 7.47
N ARG A 139 -29.67 -6.63 8.59
CA ARG A 139 -30.28 -6.61 9.93
C ARG A 139 -30.76 -5.21 10.34
N ALA A 140 -30.08 -4.15 9.88
CA ALA A 140 -30.50 -2.76 10.06
C ALA A 140 -31.70 -2.38 9.16
N GLY A 141 -32.10 -3.25 8.22
CA GLY A 141 -33.22 -3.04 7.31
C GLY A 141 -32.89 -2.16 6.11
N LEU A 142 -31.60 -2.00 5.77
CA LEU A 142 -31.16 -1.35 4.55
C LEU A 142 -31.51 -2.21 3.33
N GLN A 143 -31.84 -1.55 2.21
CA GLN A 143 -32.33 -2.20 1.01
C GLN A 143 -31.66 -1.62 -0.25
N PRO A 144 -31.56 -2.40 -1.33
CA PRO A 144 -31.21 -1.86 -2.65
C PRO A 144 -32.12 -0.68 -3.03
N GLY A 145 -31.51 0.40 -3.51
CA GLY A 145 -32.20 1.65 -3.84
C GLY A 145 -32.20 2.70 -2.73
N ASP A 146 -31.76 2.35 -1.51
CA ASP A 146 -31.54 3.34 -0.46
C ASP A 146 -30.40 4.28 -0.84
N LEU A 147 -30.63 5.59 -0.67
CA LEU A 147 -29.59 6.61 -0.80
C LEU A 147 -29.21 7.10 0.60
N ILE A 148 -27.98 6.86 1.05
CA ILE A 148 -27.53 7.42 2.33
C ILE A 148 -27.22 8.91 2.14
N VAL A 149 -27.98 9.74 2.82
CA VAL A 149 -27.89 11.22 2.74
C VAL A 149 -27.18 11.82 3.95
N LYS A 150 -26.99 11.06 5.03
CA LYS A 150 -26.20 11.50 6.18
C LYS A 150 -25.57 10.32 6.93
N ILE A 151 -24.30 10.48 7.33
CA ILE A 151 -23.55 9.58 8.21
C ILE A 151 -22.88 10.45 9.27
N ASP A 152 -23.16 10.22 10.55
CA ASP A 152 -22.49 10.89 11.67
C ASP A 152 -22.10 12.37 11.44
N GLY A 153 -23.11 13.21 11.14
CA GLY A 153 -22.90 14.64 10.88
C GLY A 153 -22.49 15.02 9.45
N ILE A 154 -21.92 14.10 8.66
CA ILE A 154 -21.54 14.29 7.25
C ILE A 154 -22.80 14.24 6.38
N ALA A 155 -23.08 15.33 5.65
CA ALA A 155 -24.20 15.41 4.72
C ALA A 155 -23.77 15.01 3.31
N ASN A 156 -24.62 14.26 2.60
CA ASN A 156 -24.36 13.72 1.26
C ASN A 156 -23.01 12.98 1.16
N PRO A 157 -22.80 11.94 1.98
CA PRO A 157 -21.55 11.20 2.01
C PRO A 157 -21.29 10.48 0.68
N THR A 158 -20.02 10.28 0.40
CA THR A 158 -19.52 9.38 -0.65
C THR A 158 -19.36 7.96 -0.13
N TRP A 159 -19.17 7.00 -1.03
CA TRP A 159 -18.81 5.62 -0.64
C TRP A 159 -17.52 5.57 0.17
N GLN A 160 -16.52 6.40 -0.16
CA GLN A 160 -15.28 6.52 0.62
C GLN A 160 -15.58 6.93 2.06
N ASP A 161 -16.41 7.95 2.27
CA ASP A 161 -16.76 8.44 3.62
C ASP A 161 -17.45 7.34 4.44
N LEU A 162 -18.34 6.57 3.80
CA LEU A 162 -19.03 5.45 4.44
C LEU A 162 -18.06 4.31 4.81
N GLU A 163 -17.25 3.86 3.86
CA GLU A 163 -16.31 2.75 4.06
C GLU A 163 -15.25 3.08 5.11
N ASP A 164 -14.68 4.28 5.07
CA ASP A 164 -13.71 4.73 6.06
C ASP A 164 -14.33 4.78 7.46
N HIS A 165 -15.57 5.29 7.56
CA HIS A 165 -16.27 5.38 8.84
C HIS A 165 -16.67 4.00 9.40
N ILE A 166 -17.07 3.07 8.54
CA ILE A 166 -17.34 1.67 8.94
C ILE A 166 -16.03 1.01 9.39
N ALA A 167 -14.98 1.08 8.58
CA ALA A 167 -13.74 0.33 8.79
C ALA A 167 -13.11 0.61 10.17
N VAL A 168 -13.14 1.87 10.62
CA VAL A 168 -12.53 2.32 11.89
C VAL A 168 -13.45 2.20 13.11
N ASN A 169 -14.72 1.83 12.92
CA ASN A 169 -15.71 1.71 14.01
C ASN A 169 -16.35 0.30 14.08
N PRO A 170 -15.56 -0.78 14.21
CA PRO A 170 -16.12 -2.13 14.38
C PRO A 170 -16.97 -2.23 15.66
N GLU A 171 -18.07 -2.98 15.60
CA GLU A 171 -18.96 -3.28 16.75
C GLU A 171 -19.63 -2.03 17.37
N GLN A 172 -19.69 -0.91 16.64
CA GLN A 172 -20.32 0.34 17.07
C GLN A 172 -21.60 0.64 16.29
N ASP A 173 -22.49 1.43 16.91
CA ASP A 173 -23.72 1.90 16.26
C ASP A 173 -23.43 3.14 15.41
N LEU A 174 -23.76 3.04 14.12
CA LEU A 174 -23.64 4.11 13.15
C LEU A 174 -25.03 4.65 12.77
N PRO A 175 -25.41 5.85 13.23
CA PRO A 175 -26.67 6.47 12.82
C PRO A 175 -26.58 6.95 11.37
N LEU A 176 -27.47 6.42 10.54
CA LEU A 176 -27.62 6.74 9.13
C LEU A 176 -28.93 7.49 8.90
N VAL A 177 -28.92 8.45 7.99
CA VAL A 177 -30.15 8.99 7.39
C VAL A 177 -30.18 8.55 5.95
N ILE A 178 -31.23 7.83 5.57
CA ILE A 178 -31.43 7.32 4.21
C ILE A 178 -32.62 7.99 3.56
N LYS A 179 -32.59 8.08 2.23
CA LYS A 179 -33.72 8.38 1.38
C LYS A 179 -34.12 7.11 0.63
N ARG A 180 -35.32 6.61 0.92
CA ARG A 180 -35.94 5.46 0.24
C ARG A 180 -37.16 5.98 -0.52
N ALA A 181 -37.08 5.97 -1.86
CA ALA A 181 -38.02 6.68 -2.71
C ALA A 181 -38.13 8.17 -2.29
N ASP A 182 -39.31 8.65 -1.89
CA ASP A 182 -39.53 10.04 -1.44
C ASP A 182 -39.52 10.22 0.08
N GLN A 183 -39.26 9.15 0.84
CA GLN A 183 -39.23 9.20 2.30
C GLN A 183 -37.79 9.26 2.82
N THR A 184 -37.59 10.07 3.86
CA THR A 184 -36.33 10.15 4.59
C THR A 184 -36.51 9.51 5.96
N THR A 185 -35.68 8.51 6.25
CA THR A 185 -35.78 7.70 7.48
C THR A 185 -34.42 7.61 8.14
N GLN A 186 -34.41 7.63 9.47
CA GLN A 186 -33.21 7.36 10.25
C GLN A 186 -33.12 5.87 10.57
N ILE A 187 -31.96 5.27 10.31
CA ILE A 187 -31.64 3.87 10.59
C ILE A 187 -30.38 3.84 11.45
N ILE A 188 -30.29 2.90 12.38
CA ILE A 188 -29.06 2.64 13.12
C ILE A 188 -28.44 1.37 12.55
N LEU A 189 -27.25 1.50 11.97
CA LEU A 189 -26.46 0.37 11.52
C LEU A 189 -25.52 -0.06 12.65
N HIS A 190 -25.73 -1.24 13.22
CA HIS A 190 -24.77 -1.82 14.15
C HIS A 190 -23.62 -2.47 13.37
N VAL A 191 -22.48 -1.79 13.25
CA VAL A 191 -21.36 -2.18 12.41
C VAL A 191 -20.81 -3.55 12.85
N GLY A 192 -20.73 -4.50 11.91
CA GLY A 192 -20.13 -5.80 12.16
C GLY A 192 -18.60 -5.71 12.20
N SER A 193 -17.93 -6.84 12.42
CA SER A 193 -16.47 -6.88 12.35
C SER A 193 -15.98 -8.13 11.66
N HIS A 194 -14.96 -7.99 10.82
CA HIS A 194 -14.12 -9.09 10.40
C HIS A 194 -12.77 -9.02 11.10
N ALA A 195 -12.27 -10.18 11.53
CA ALA A 195 -10.91 -10.28 12.04
C ALA A 195 -9.93 -10.22 10.86
N PHE A 196 -9.02 -9.26 10.90
CA PHE A 196 -7.89 -9.18 9.97
C PHE A 196 -6.61 -9.17 10.79
N ASP A 197 -5.91 -10.31 10.79
CA ASP A 197 -4.77 -10.56 11.68
C ASP A 197 -5.16 -10.40 13.17
N GLN A 198 -4.52 -9.51 13.91
CA GLN A 198 -4.85 -9.20 15.32
C GLN A 198 -5.84 -8.04 15.48
N GLU A 199 -6.28 -7.41 14.40
CA GLU A 199 -7.17 -6.24 14.43
C GLU A 199 -8.58 -6.59 13.93
N LYS A 200 -9.57 -5.83 14.41
CA LYS A 200 -10.95 -5.88 13.91
C LYS A 200 -11.16 -4.73 12.94
N ILE A 201 -11.67 -5.04 11.76
CA ILE A 201 -12.09 -4.05 10.78
C ILE A 201 -13.61 -4.07 10.72
N GLY A 202 -14.24 -2.89 10.74
CA GLY A 202 -15.69 -2.79 10.65
C GLY A 202 -16.20 -3.25 9.30
N TYR A 203 -17.44 -3.74 9.28
CA TYR A 203 -18.08 -4.31 8.09
C TYR A 203 -19.57 -4.00 8.09
N SER A 204 -20.13 -3.70 6.92
CA SER A 204 -21.57 -3.40 6.80
C SER A 204 -22.33 -4.40 5.93
N GLY A 205 -21.72 -4.89 4.85
CA GLY A 205 -22.39 -5.67 3.82
C GLY A 205 -23.14 -4.81 2.79
N LEU A 206 -22.93 -3.49 2.77
CA LEU A 206 -23.43 -2.62 1.71
C LEU A 206 -22.54 -2.72 0.47
N LYS A 207 -23.15 -2.65 -0.71
CA LYS A 207 -22.40 -2.68 -1.98
C LYS A 207 -22.76 -1.53 -2.91
N ALA A 208 -21.73 -0.92 -3.48
CA ALA A 208 -21.82 0.12 -4.49
C ALA A 208 -22.22 -0.39 -5.87
N ASP A 209 -22.01 -1.68 -6.14
CA ASP A 209 -22.43 -2.35 -7.36
C ASP A 209 -22.66 -3.87 -7.11
N ASP A 210 -23.38 -4.54 -8.00
CA ASP A 210 -23.52 -6.01 -7.98
C ASP A 210 -22.31 -6.62 -8.68
N GLU A 211 -21.18 -6.62 -7.97
CA GLU A 211 -19.89 -6.99 -8.53
C GLU A 211 -19.63 -8.50 -8.52
N ARG A 212 -18.91 -8.97 -9.54
CA ARG A 212 -18.40 -10.34 -9.65
C ARG A 212 -16.88 -10.34 -9.57
N ILE A 213 -16.35 -11.36 -8.88
CA ILE A 213 -14.93 -11.65 -8.87
C ILE A 213 -14.63 -12.54 -10.07
N THR A 214 -14.22 -11.93 -11.17
CA THR A 214 -13.95 -12.63 -12.43
C THR A 214 -12.46 -12.89 -12.56
N VAL A 215 -12.10 -14.10 -12.94
CA VAL A 215 -10.72 -14.47 -13.28
C VAL A 215 -10.34 -13.75 -14.57
N LYS A 216 -9.28 -12.95 -14.50
CA LYS A 216 -8.78 -12.19 -15.64
C LYS A 216 -7.78 -13.01 -16.44
N ASP A 217 -6.70 -13.45 -15.79
CA ASP A 217 -5.66 -14.28 -16.41
C ASP A 217 -5.30 -15.45 -15.49
N VAL A 218 -4.89 -16.57 -16.09
CA VAL A 218 -4.38 -17.74 -15.37
C VAL A 218 -3.02 -18.11 -15.95
N ALA A 219 -1.99 -18.18 -15.11
CA ALA A 219 -0.63 -18.48 -15.50
C ALA A 219 -0.47 -19.98 -15.84
N PRO A 220 0.06 -20.34 -17.02
CA PRO A 220 0.25 -21.74 -17.41
C PRO A 220 1.14 -22.50 -16.42
N GLY A 221 0.72 -23.71 -16.02
CA GLY A 221 1.49 -24.58 -15.13
C GLY A 221 1.41 -24.23 -13.64
N GLU A 222 0.77 -23.13 -13.26
CA GLU A 222 0.51 -22.78 -11.86
C GLU A 222 -0.68 -23.56 -11.27
N PRO A 223 -0.85 -23.63 -9.93
CA PRO A 223 -1.90 -24.44 -9.29
C PRO A 223 -3.30 -24.21 -9.83
N ALA A 224 -3.67 -22.95 -10.08
CA ALA A 224 -4.98 -22.57 -10.60
C ALA A 224 -5.21 -23.14 -12.01
N SER A 225 -4.20 -23.06 -12.89
CA SER A 225 -4.28 -23.62 -14.25
C SER A 225 -4.40 -25.14 -14.21
N VAL A 226 -3.61 -25.82 -13.37
CA VAL A 226 -3.67 -27.29 -13.20
C VAL A 226 -5.01 -27.74 -12.63
N ALA A 227 -5.61 -26.94 -11.76
CA ALA A 227 -6.94 -27.18 -11.20
C ALA A 227 -8.09 -26.89 -12.19
N GLY A 228 -7.79 -26.36 -13.38
CA GLY A 228 -8.77 -26.08 -14.43
C GLY A 228 -9.46 -24.73 -14.30
N LEU A 229 -8.89 -23.77 -13.57
CA LEU A 229 -9.34 -22.37 -13.58
C LEU A 229 -9.09 -21.77 -14.96
N GLN A 230 -10.07 -21.03 -15.48
CA GLN A 230 -10.02 -20.39 -16.80
C GLN A 230 -10.31 -18.88 -16.68
N PRO A 231 -9.73 -18.05 -17.55
CA PRO A 231 -10.20 -16.68 -17.74
C PRO A 231 -11.71 -16.62 -17.97
N GLY A 232 -12.40 -15.65 -17.35
CA GLY A 232 -13.86 -15.51 -17.42
C GLY A 232 -14.63 -16.25 -16.32
N ASP A 233 -13.99 -17.18 -15.59
CA ASP A 233 -14.63 -17.84 -14.45
C ASP A 233 -15.00 -16.83 -13.36
N ASN A 234 -16.22 -16.92 -12.82
CA ASN A 234 -16.62 -16.10 -11.68
C ASN A 234 -16.44 -16.90 -10.39
N ILE A 235 -15.59 -16.44 -9.49
CA ILE A 235 -15.37 -17.10 -8.20
C ILE A 235 -16.52 -16.71 -7.26
N ILE A 236 -17.31 -17.70 -6.85
CA ILE A 236 -18.52 -17.48 -6.05
C ILE A 236 -18.42 -18.00 -4.61
N ALA A 237 -17.49 -18.93 -4.33
CA ALA A 237 -17.17 -19.36 -2.97
C ALA A 237 -15.69 -19.80 -2.84
N VAL A 238 -15.18 -19.75 -1.63
CA VAL A 238 -13.85 -20.27 -1.26
C VAL A 238 -13.96 -21.11 0.01
N ASN A 239 -13.48 -22.36 -0.04
CA ASN A 239 -13.63 -23.35 1.04
C ASN A 239 -15.09 -23.52 1.54
N GLY A 240 -16.06 -23.41 0.64
CA GLY A 240 -17.49 -23.49 0.96
C GLY A 240 -18.10 -22.18 1.51
N ASN A 241 -17.29 -21.16 1.80
CA ASN A 241 -17.77 -19.85 2.18
C ASN A 241 -18.12 -19.04 0.93
N ARG A 242 -19.40 -18.67 0.78
CA ARG A 242 -19.89 -17.89 -0.37
C ARG A 242 -19.33 -16.47 -0.32
N ILE A 243 -18.75 -16.00 -1.41
CA ILE A 243 -18.08 -14.69 -1.52
C ILE A 243 -18.65 -13.78 -2.61
N GLU A 244 -19.49 -14.29 -3.52
CA GLU A 244 -20.10 -13.45 -4.57
C GLU A 244 -20.93 -12.29 -3.99
N GLN A 245 -21.50 -12.48 -2.79
CA GLN A 245 -22.25 -11.46 -2.09
C GLN A 245 -21.44 -10.75 -1.02
N SER A 246 -20.15 -11.05 -0.86
CA SER A 246 -19.29 -10.45 0.16
C SER A 246 -18.75 -9.08 -0.24
N GLU A 247 -18.82 -8.09 0.66
CA GLU A 247 -18.10 -6.80 0.55
C GLU A 247 -16.58 -7.02 0.42
N TYR A 248 -16.05 -8.03 1.12
CA TYR A 248 -14.62 -8.36 1.15
C TYR A 248 -14.26 -9.65 0.40
N GLY A 249 -15.08 -10.06 -0.58
CA GLY A 249 -14.91 -11.36 -1.24
C GLY A 249 -13.51 -11.59 -1.84
N GLN A 250 -12.89 -10.55 -2.39
CA GLN A 250 -11.50 -10.62 -2.88
C GLN A 250 -10.48 -10.89 -1.76
N MET A 251 -10.66 -10.25 -0.61
CA MET A 251 -9.78 -10.44 0.55
C MET A 251 -9.96 -11.84 1.14
N GLU A 252 -11.17 -12.38 1.16
CA GLU A 252 -11.43 -13.76 1.60
C GLU A 252 -10.69 -14.79 0.73
N ILE A 253 -10.63 -14.58 -0.58
CA ILE A 253 -9.81 -15.42 -1.48
C ILE A 253 -8.33 -15.34 -1.08
N ILE A 254 -7.79 -14.13 -0.94
CA ILE A 254 -6.38 -13.92 -0.58
C ILE A 254 -6.07 -14.55 0.78
N ARG A 255 -6.94 -14.37 1.77
CA ARG A 255 -6.82 -14.97 3.11
C ARG A 255 -6.82 -16.49 3.01
N ALA A 256 -7.75 -17.07 2.26
CA ALA A 256 -7.86 -18.50 2.10
C ALA A 256 -6.60 -19.10 1.44
N ILE A 257 -6.08 -18.45 0.39
CA ILE A 257 -4.81 -18.85 -0.26
C ILE A 257 -3.65 -18.81 0.74
N ARG A 258 -3.55 -17.75 1.55
CA ARG A 258 -2.53 -17.60 2.62
C ARG A 258 -2.67 -18.62 3.74
N SER A 259 -3.89 -19.02 4.10
CA SER A 259 -4.12 -20.02 5.15
C SER A 259 -3.94 -21.47 4.67
N SER A 260 -3.99 -21.69 3.36
CA SER A 260 -3.91 -23.01 2.73
C SER A 260 -2.58 -23.25 2.01
N VAL A 261 -1.47 -22.62 2.43
CA VAL A 261 -0.15 -22.95 1.86
C VAL A 261 0.12 -24.45 2.02
N ASP A 262 0.48 -25.10 0.91
CA ASP A 262 0.74 -26.54 0.80
C ASP A 262 -0.46 -27.44 1.16
N LYS A 263 -1.67 -26.86 1.25
CA LYS A 263 -2.93 -27.58 1.51
C LYS A 263 -3.95 -27.31 0.40
N PRO A 264 -4.83 -28.27 0.08
CA PRO A 264 -5.86 -28.03 -0.92
C PRO A 264 -6.80 -26.91 -0.48
N LEU A 265 -7.05 -25.99 -1.41
CA LEU A 265 -8.05 -24.93 -1.35
C LEU A 265 -9.16 -25.26 -2.34
N THR A 266 -10.42 -25.17 -1.93
CA THR A 266 -11.55 -25.32 -2.86
C THR A 266 -12.02 -23.95 -3.33
N LEU A 267 -12.10 -23.74 -4.64
CA LEU A 267 -12.77 -22.60 -5.24
C LEU A 267 -14.03 -23.08 -5.95
N THR A 268 -15.17 -22.49 -5.61
CA THR A 268 -16.43 -22.72 -6.35
C THR A 268 -16.57 -21.61 -7.39
N LEU A 269 -16.76 -22.02 -8.63
CA LEU A 269 -16.76 -21.16 -9.81
C LEU A 269 -18.12 -21.22 -10.50
N ARG A 270 -18.54 -20.12 -11.10
CA ARG A 270 -19.61 -20.07 -12.10
C ARG A 270 -18.97 -19.77 -13.46
N ARG A 271 -19.01 -20.74 -14.37
CA ARG A 271 -18.53 -20.64 -15.75
C ARG A 271 -19.44 -19.72 -16.57
N GLU A 272 -18.97 -19.30 -17.75
CA GLU A 272 -19.76 -18.44 -18.66
C GLU A 272 -21.08 -19.10 -19.11
N ASP A 273 -21.10 -20.42 -19.26
CA ASP A 273 -22.31 -21.20 -19.62
C ASP A 273 -23.30 -21.37 -18.45
N GLY A 274 -23.00 -20.80 -17.28
CA GLY A 274 -23.81 -20.85 -16.07
C GLY A 274 -23.59 -22.09 -15.20
N THR A 275 -22.75 -23.03 -15.63
CA THR A 275 -22.42 -24.21 -14.82
C THR A 275 -21.64 -23.81 -13.58
N ILE A 276 -21.92 -24.50 -12.46
CA ILE A 276 -21.19 -24.33 -11.21
C ILE A 276 -20.27 -25.53 -11.03
N ALA A 277 -18.99 -25.25 -10.77
CA ALA A 277 -17.97 -26.27 -10.59
C ALA A 277 -17.08 -25.93 -9.40
N ASP A 278 -16.72 -26.95 -8.62
CA ASP A 278 -15.68 -26.85 -7.62
C ASP A 278 -14.35 -27.29 -8.24
N ILE A 279 -13.32 -26.48 -8.04
CA ILE A 279 -11.94 -26.84 -8.34
C ILE A 279 -11.13 -26.90 -7.06
N GLN A 280 -10.16 -27.81 -7.00
CA GLN A 280 -9.19 -27.86 -5.92
C GLN A 280 -7.82 -27.48 -6.43
N ALA A 281 -7.27 -26.41 -5.85
CA ALA A 281 -5.93 -25.94 -6.14
C ALA A 281 -5.12 -25.91 -4.84
N THR A 282 -3.85 -26.29 -4.92
CA THR A 282 -2.95 -26.24 -3.75
C THR A 282 -2.02 -25.04 -3.91
N PRO A 283 -2.20 -23.95 -3.14
CA PRO A 283 -1.26 -22.83 -3.11
C PRO A 283 0.15 -23.30 -2.76
N ARG A 284 1.15 -22.78 -3.46
CA ARG A 284 2.56 -23.13 -3.23
C ARG A 284 3.43 -21.90 -3.19
N MET A 285 4.54 -22.01 -2.45
CA MET A 285 5.58 -20.99 -2.46
C MET A 285 6.47 -21.16 -3.68
N ASN A 286 6.61 -20.11 -4.49
CA ASN A 286 7.51 -20.12 -5.63
C ASN A 286 8.36 -18.84 -5.62
N GLU A 287 9.69 -18.98 -5.57
CA GLU A 287 10.66 -17.87 -5.52
C GLU A 287 10.39 -16.81 -4.42
N GLY A 288 9.73 -17.21 -3.32
CA GLY A 288 9.37 -16.31 -2.22
C GLY A 288 7.98 -15.68 -2.34
N ASP A 289 7.26 -15.90 -3.44
CA ASP A 289 5.89 -15.45 -3.65
C ASP A 289 4.88 -16.57 -3.41
N LEU A 290 3.77 -16.24 -2.74
CA LEU A 290 2.60 -17.12 -2.63
C LEU A 290 1.81 -17.11 -3.92
N ARG A 291 1.80 -18.26 -4.62
CA ARG A 291 1.15 -18.37 -5.92
C ARG A 291 0.06 -19.43 -5.91
N LEU A 292 -1.14 -19.00 -6.28
CA LEU A 292 -2.11 -19.84 -6.96
C LEU A 292 -2.01 -19.68 -8.49
N GLY A 293 -1.52 -18.52 -8.95
CA GLY A 293 -1.21 -18.24 -10.35
C GLY A 293 -2.37 -17.75 -11.20
N PHE A 294 -3.21 -16.86 -10.66
CA PHE A 294 -4.23 -16.16 -11.44
C PHE A 294 -4.33 -14.70 -11.00
N THR A 295 -4.85 -13.85 -11.88
CA THR A 295 -5.25 -12.47 -11.58
C THR A 295 -6.77 -12.39 -11.64
N GLN A 296 -7.35 -11.49 -10.85
CA GLN A 296 -8.79 -11.26 -10.81
C GLN A 296 -9.12 -9.81 -11.12
N MET A 297 -10.33 -9.57 -11.59
CA MET A 297 -10.91 -8.26 -11.77
C MET A 297 -12.33 -8.23 -11.22
N ILE A 298 -12.76 -7.04 -10.85
CA ILE A 298 -14.13 -6.77 -10.44
C ILE A 298 -14.91 -6.43 -11.71
N THR A 299 -15.97 -7.17 -12.01
CA THR A 299 -16.89 -6.86 -13.12
C THR A 299 -18.28 -6.57 -12.60
N GLY A 300 -18.94 -5.53 -13.15
CA GLY A 300 -20.35 -5.25 -12.87
C GLY A 300 -21.26 -6.29 -13.54
N ARG A 301 -22.44 -6.49 -12.98
CA ARG A 301 -23.45 -7.43 -13.50
C ARG A 301 -24.33 -6.83 -14.59
#